data_AF-A0A920NDC0-F1
#
_entry.id   AF-A0A920NDC0-F1
#
_cell.length_a   1.000
_cell.length_b   1.000
_cell.length_c   1.000
_cell.angle_alpha   90.00
_cell.angle_beta   90.00
_cell.angle_gamma   90.00
#
_symmetry.space_group_name_H-M   'P 1'
#
loop_
_entity.id
_entity.type
_entity.pdbx_description
1 polymer ?
#
loop_
_entity_poly.entity_id
_entity_poly.type
_entity_poly.pdbx_seq_one_letter_code
_entity_poly.pdbx_strand_id
1 'polypeptide(L)'
;MVEMIETGAILNQSSERSLVVLDEIGRGTATYDGLSIAWAAVEYLHTHNRCRAFFCYTFPRAYGFIFPDLIPCLLLYASKGMEGYGRFHV
;
A
#
# COMPACT_ATOMS: atom_id res chain seq x y z
N MET A 1 -4.11 -13.43 12.45
CA MET A 1 -2.82 -13.36 11.73
C MET A 1 -2.88 -13.99 10.33
N VAL A 2 -4.06 -14.12 9.69
CA VAL A 2 -4.18 -14.71 8.34
C VAL A 2 -3.87 -13.68 7.25
N GLU A 3 -4.32 -12.45 7.43
CA GLU A 3 -4.09 -11.31 6.52
C GLU A 3 -2.62 -11.12 6.12
N MET A 4 -1.70 -11.22 7.09
CA MET A 4 -0.25 -11.11 6.84
C MET A 4 0.31 -12.29 6.04
N ILE A 5 -0.24 -13.49 6.21
CA ILE A 5 0.17 -14.69 5.46
C ILE A 5 -0.31 -14.58 4.01
N GLU A 6 -1.54 -14.14 3.80
CA GLU A 6 -2.10 -13.88 2.46
C GLU A 6 -1.31 -12.79 1.73
N THR A 7 -0.98 -11.70 2.45
CA THR A 7 -0.10 -10.64 1.94
C THR A 7 1.25 -11.20 1.52
N GLY A 8 1.89 -12.00 2.38
CA GLY A 8 3.16 -12.65 2.07
C GLY A 8 3.08 -13.55 0.83
N ALA A 9 1.97 -14.27 0.65
CA ALA A 9 1.75 -15.07 -0.55
C ALA A 9 1.63 -14.19 -1.81
N ILE A 10 0.90 -13.07 -1.75
CA ILE A 10 0.76 -12.11 -2.85
C ILE A 10 2.12 -11.52 -3.22
N LEU A 11 2.93 -11.10 -2.24
CA LEU A 11 4.26 -10.55 -2.47
C LEU A 11 5.19 -11.57 -3.15
N ASN A 12 5.16 -12.84 -2.72
CA ASN A 12 6.03 -13.86 -3.27
C ASN A 12 5.58 -14.40 -4.64
N GLN A 13 4.29 -14.32 -4.97
CA GLN A 13 3.74 -14.87 -6.22
C GLN A 13 3.49 -13.82 -7.30
N SER A 14 3.46 -12.52 -6.95
CA SER A 14 3.25 -11.46 -7.93
C SER A 14 4.45 -11.33 -8.89
N SER A 15 4.17 -11.01 -10.14
CA SER A 15 5.17 -10.81 -11.19
C SER A 15 4.89 -9.50 -11.92
N GLU A 16 5.76 -9.06 -12.82
CA GLU A 16 5.61 -7.80 -13.57
C GLU A 16 4.27 -7.67 -14.33
N ARG A 17 3.61 -8.82 -14.62
CA ARG A 17 2.31 -8.86 -15.33
C ARG A 17 1.10 -8.92 -14.39
N SER A 18 1.33 -9.02 -13.07
CA SER A 18 0.29 -9.08 -12.06
C SER A 18 -0.32 -7.69 -11.82
N LEU A 19 -1.62 -7.67 -11.53
CA LEU A 19 -2.31 -6.52 -10.95
C LEU A 19 -2.62 -6.87 -9.51
N VAL A 20 -1.99 -6.16 -8.57
CA VAL A 20 -2.16 -6.42 -7.14
C VAL A 20 -3.12 -5.38 -6.56
N VAL A 21 -4.11 -5.84 -5.80
CA VAL A 21 -5.05 -4.96 -5.08
C VAL A 21 -4.99 -5.32 -3.62
N LEU A 22 -4.68 -4.33 -2.78
CA LEU A 22 -4.58 -4.47 -1.33
C LEU A 22 -5.52 -3.48 -0.68
N ASP A 23 -6.32 -3.94 0.27
CA ASP A 23 -7.32 -3.13 0.97
C ASP A 23 -7.10 -3.22 2.48
N GLU A 24 -6.84 -2.08 3.10
CA GLU A 24 -6.70 -1.89 4.55
C GLU A 24 -5.72 -2.87 5.24
N ILE A 25 -4.56 -3.14 4.63
CA ILE A 25 -3.53 -3.97 5.28
C ILE A 25 -3.06 -3.34 6.59
N GLY A 26 -3.02 -4.15 7.64
CA GLY A 26 -2.61 -3.73 8.99
C GLY A 26 -3.75 -3.17 9.84
N ARG A 27 -5.02 -3.44 9.51
CA ARG A 27 -6.20 -2.93 10.27
C ARG A 27 -6.27 -3.41 11.74
N GLY A 28 -5.40 -4.33 12.15
CA GLY A 28 -5.30 -4.86 13.52
C GLY A 28 -4.01 -4.49 14.26
N THR A 29 -3.14 -3.67 13.68
CA THR A 29 -1.87 -3.24 14.29
C THR A 29 -1.95 -1.80 14.77
N ALA A 30 -0.94 -1.33 15.52
CA ALA A 30 -0.84 0.09 15.85
C ALA A 30 -0.78 0.92 14.56
N THR A 31 -1.28 2.16 14.61
CA THR A 31 -1.43 3.03 13.42
C THR A 31 -0.13 3.18 12.63
N TYR A 32 1.00 3.37 13.32
CA TYR A 32 2.31 3.50 12.68
C TYR A 32 2.82 2.16 12.15
N ASP A 33 2.67 1.08 12.91
CA ASP A 33 3.09 -0.26 12.48
C ASP A 33 2.31 -0.70 11.23
N GLY A 34 1.00 -0.43 11.18
CA GLY A 34 0.15 -0.76 10.04
C GLY A 34 0.55 0.04 8.80
N LEU A 35 0.81 1.34 8.95
CA LEU A 35 1.31 2.19 7.87
C LEU A 35 2.69 1.73 7.38
N SER A 36 3.60 1.37 8.28
CA SER A 36 4.94 0.87 7.92
C SER A 36 4.88 -0.46 7.17
N ILE A 37 4.00 -1.38 7.57
CA ILE A 37 3.80 -2.65 6.88
C ILE A 37 3.19 -2.42 5.49
N ALA A 38 2.14 -1.60 5.42
CA ALA A 38 1.51 -1.21 4.16
C ALA A 38 2.52 -0.60 3.18
N TRP A 39 3.36 0.32 3.67
CA TRP A 39 4.39 0.96 2.88
C TRP A 39 5.44 -0.04 2.38
N ALA A 40 5.99 -0.86 3.27
CA ALA A 40 7.00 -1.86 2.91
C ALA A 40 6.48 -2.86 1.87
N ALA A 41 5.19 -3.25 1.95
CA ALA A 41 4.57 -4.11 0.95
C ALA A 41 4.49 -3.42 -0.43
N VAL A 42 4.06 -2.16 -0.49
CA VAL A 42 3.99 -1.37 -1.73
C VAL A 42 5.38 -1.15 -2.33
N GLU A 43 6.37 -0.81 -1.51
CA GLU A 43 7.76 -0.63 -1.93
C GLU A 43 8.35 -1.92 -2.49
N TYR A 44 8.05 -3.07 -1.87
CA TYR A 44 8.47 -4.38 -2.36
C TYR A 44 7.85 -4.70 -3.73
N LEU A 45 6.54 -4.50 -3.87
CA LEU A 45 5.83 -4.72 -5.13
C LEU A 45 6.38 -3.85 -6.26
N HIS A 46 6.73 -2.59 -5.97
CA HIS A 46 7.40 -1.72 -6.94
C HIS A 46 8.80 -2.24 -7.29
N THR A 47 9.63 -2.45 -6.27
CA THR A 47 11.08 -2.55 -6.46
C THR A 47 11.49 -3.94 -6.95
N HIS A 48 10.87 -4.98 -6.38
CA HIS A 48 11.20 -6.37 -6.66
C HIS A 48 10.30 -6.96 -7.74
N ASN A 49 8.98 -6.85 -7.58
CA ASN A 49 8.02 -7.50 -8.49
C ASN A 49 7.71 -6.66 -9.74
N ARG A 50 7.96 -5.34 -9.67
CA ARG A 50 7.69 -4.33 -10.72
C ARG A 50 6.28 -4.46 -11.31
N CYS A 51 5.33 -4.76 -10.44
CA CYS A 51 3.95 -5.01 -10.82
C CYS A 51 3.09 -3.78 -10.53
N ARG A 52 1.96 -3.68 -11.22
CA ARG A 52 1.00 -2.60 -10.95
C ARG A 52 0.24 -2.92 -9.68
N ALA A 53 0.18 -1.97 -8.77
CA ALA A 53 -0.50 -2.15 -7.50
C ALA A 53 -1.51 -1.03 -7.22
N PHE A 54 -2.70 -1.40 -6.76
CA PHE A 54 -3.64 -0.50 -6.12
C PHE A 54 -3.69 -0.80 -4.63
N PHE A 55 -3.44 0.23 -3.83
CA PHE A 55 -3.51 0.13 -2.38
C PHE A 55 -4.59 1.09 -1.86
N CYS A 56 -5.46 0.62 -0.97
CA CYS A 56 -6.47 1.43 -0.30
C CYS A 56 -6.22 1.38 1.22
N TYR A 57 -6.19 2.55 1.86
CA TYR A 57 -5.97 2.64 3.30
C TYR A 57 -6.75 3.79 3.92
N THR A 58 -7.02 3.63 5.20
CA THR A 58 -7.74 4.59 6.03
C THR A 58 -6.78 5.19 7.06
N PHE A 59 -6.01 6.20 6.65
CA PHE A 59 -5.11 6.95 7.53
C PHE A 59 -5.27 8.46 7.33
N PRO A 60 -5.09 9.28 8.38
CA PRO A 60 -5.18 10.73 8.26
C PRO A 60 -4.22 11.27 7.19
N ARG A 61 -4.71 12.25 6.41
CA ARG A 61 -4.00 12.83 5.24
C ARG A 61 -2.60 13.36 5.56
N ALA A 62 -2.34 13.77 6.80
CA ALA A 62 -1.04 14.26 7.25
C ALA A 62 0.10 13.26 7.00
N TYR A 63 -0.20 11.96 6.98
CA TYR A 63 0.80 10.90 6.81
C TYR A 63 1.09 10.56 5.33
N GLY A 64 0.21 10.97 4.41
CA GLY A 64 0.41 10.75 2.96
C GLY A 64 1.51 11.62 2.35
N PHE A 65 2.01 12.63 3.08
CA PHE A 65 3.02 13.56 2.60
C PHE A 65 4.46 13.12 2.90
N ILE A 66 4.67 12.10 3.74
CA ILE A 66 6.01 11.68 4.18
C ILE A 66 6.70 10.76 3.16
N PHE A 67 5.93 10.13 2.29
CA PHE A 67 6.41 9.03 1.45
C PHE A 67 6.50 9.25 -0.08
N PRO A 68 5.95 10.32 -0.71
CA PRO A 68 5.98 10.44 -2.17
C PRO A 68 7.39 10.68 -2.74
N ASP A 69 8.34 11.15 -1.94
CA ASP A 69 9.71 11.41 -2.40
C ASP A 69 10.52 10.13 -2.68
N LEU A 70 10.12 8.98 -2.14
CA LEU A 70 10.86 7.72 -2.27
C LEU A 70 10.49 6.91 -3.53
N ILE A 71 9.29 7.14 -4.07
CA ILE A 71 8.77 6.40 -5.24
C ILE A 71 8.19 7.41 -6.25
N PRO A 72 8.95 7.80 -7.29
CA PRO A 72 8.51 8.83 -8.24
C PRO A 72 7.29 8.42 -9.09
N CYS A 73 6.97 7.12 -9.17
CA CYS A 73 5.81 6.59 -9.88
C CYS A 73 4.53 6.53 -9.02
N LEU A 74 4.63 6.86 -7.74
CA LEU A 74 3.54 6.72 -6.79
C LEU A 74 2.49 7.82 -7.00
N LEU A 75 1.33 7.44 -7.51
CA LEU A 75 0.22 8.37 -7.66
C LEU A 75 -0.72 8.26 -6.47
N LEU A 76 -0.72 9.31 -5.65
CA LEU A 76 -1.59 9.48 -4.48
C LEU A 76 -2.95 10.03 -4.91
N TYR A 77 -4.00 9.23 -4.77
CA TYR A 77 -5.38 9.66 -4.96
C TYR A 77 -6.11 9.72 -3.63
N ALA A 78 -6.57 10.90 -3.22
CA ALA A 78 -7.51 11.06 -2.13
C ALA A 78 -8.92 11.21 -2.70
N SER A 79 -9.87 10.34 -2.30
CA SER A 79 -11.26 10.49 -2.74
C SER A 79 -11.88 11.73 -2.09
N LYS A 80 -12.35 12.66 -2.93
CA LYS A 80 -12.93 13.95 -2.53
C LYS A 80 -14.36 13.72 -1.99
N GLY A 81 -14.46 13.17 -0.78
CA GLY A 81 -15.76 12.85 -0.16
C GLY A 81 -15.68 11.97 1.09
N MET A 82 -14.54 11.33 1.36
CA MET A 82 -14.31 10.57 2.58
C MET A 82 -13.01 11.06 3.21
N GLU A 83 -13.12 11.82 4.29
CA GLU A 83 -11.96 12.30 5.06
C GLU A 83 -11.11 11.10 5.51
N GLY A 84 -9.88 10.97 4.99
CA GLY A 84 -8.91 9.98 5.47
C GLY A 84 -8.64 8.76 4.60
N TYR A 85 -9.16 8.68 3.38
CA TYR A 85 -8.81 7.60 2.45
C TYR A 85 -7.73 8.06 1.47
N GLY A 86 -6.58 7.38 1.50
CA GLY A 86 -5.57 7.50 0.45
C GLY A 86 -5.57 6.25 -0.41
N ARG A 87 -5.35 6.43 -1.71
CA ARG A 87 -5.08 5.36 -2.65
C ARG A 87 -3.72 5.56 -3.27
N PHE A 88 -2.92 4.51 -3.29
CA PHE A 88 -1.65 4.50 -4.00
C PHE A 88 -1.79 3.70 -5.29
N HIS A 89 -1.28 4.26 -6.37
CA HIS A 89 -1.05 3.54 -7.61
C HIS A 89 0.45 3.55 -7.91
N VAL A 90 0.97 2.37 -8.22
CA VAL A 90 2.37 2.16 -8.60
C VAL A 90 2.45 1.58 -10.00
#